data_AF-A0A661VBE7-F1
#
_entry.id   AF-A0A661VBE7-F1
#
_cell.length_a   1.000
_cell.length_b   1.000
_cell.length_c   1.000
_cell.angle_alpha   90.00
_cell.angle_beta   90.00
_cell.angle_gamma   90.00
#
_symmetry.space_group_name_H-M   'P 1'
#
loop_
_entity.id
_entity.type
_entity.pdbx_description
1 polymer ?
#
loop_
_entity_poly.entity_id
_entity_poly.type
_entity_poly.pdbx_seq_one_letter_code
_entity_poly.pdbx_strand_id
1 'polypeptide(L)'
;HILHWWETRETAAISPGRIDQYLYPYYESDMREGRITKEEAQELIDCFLFRFSWYVNYSATTPEGYNVLALFGAAHHVDVGGLGADGSDATNELSYMFIEGMMHTRLTEPNFGVLVHSKTPEDFLIKACQLCALGGGHPMFINHDDLVANLLARGTIGGPPVTLELARKSGAIGCNEPSVPGMDSGYTVGYGVLLPQLLELVLGNGWSRYHQRRLGLKTGDPRQFKSFEEVQEAFRKQLSWMAEKVTIATNIGERLMAEMTPTAYQSALIADCIEKGICREAGGARYNFGTFFGTNGVPDVGDSLTAIRKLVFDEKKITMGELCDALDNNFEGREELRQMLLNAPKFGNGDDYADEQTVWTMHVFCQEVMKHKNTRGGYRMPVLIPLSGYVAAGAVVGALPSGRRAGEPLSDSVGPTRGTDMEGPTAVLKSVGKLNNAEVFAGQTLNMRLDPSVFNDDYGCKRLADFIRTFVDQKIHHIQFTIVTSDTLRAAQKEPVQYGDLMVRVAGYVAPFVGLPKVIQDTIIARTEHGL
;
A
#
# COMPACT_ATOMS: atom_id res chain seq x y z
N HIS A 1 -16.99 -14.92 -9.92
CA HIS A 1 -15.95 -15.09 -8.88
C HIS A 1 -15.33 -16.49 -8.87
N ILE A 2 -16.05 -17.56 -8.50
CA ILE A 2 -15.49 -18.93 -8.39
C ILE A 2 -14.79 -19.42 -9.68
N LEU A 3 -15.36 -19.12 -10.85
CA LEU A 3 -14.80 -19.53 -12.15
C LEU A 3 -13.42 -18.91 -12.45
N HIS A 4 -13.06 -17.76 -11.87
CA HIS A 4 -11.72 -17.20 -12.04
C HIS A 4 -10.64 -18.13 -11.49
N TRP A 5 -10.91 -18.77 -10.35
CA TRP A 5 -9.99 -19.72 -9.72
C TRP A 5 -9.79 -21.00 -10.54
N TRP A 6 -10.78 -21.35 -11.37
CA TRP A 6 -10.69 -22.51 -12.25
C TRP A 6 -9.85 -22.21 -13.49
N GLU A 7 -9.90 -20.96 -13.96
CA GLU A 7 -9.10 -20.51 -15.09
C GLU A 7 -7.62 -20.35 -14.73
N THR A 8 -7.34 -19.71 -13.59
CA THR A 8 -5.98 -19.49 -13.11
C THR A 8 -5.81 -20.06 -11.71
N ARG A 9 -4.94 -21.08 -11.56
CA ARG A 9 -4.70 -21.78 -10.28
C ARG A 9 -4.05 -20.90 -9.20
N GLU A 10 -3.45 -19.78 -9.60
CA GLU A 10 -2.75 -18.82 -8.73
C GLU A 10 -3.39 -17.42 -8.86
N THR A 11 -4.66 -17.28 -8.46
CA THR A 11 -5.37 -16.00 -8.54
C THR A 11 -5.60 -15.39 -7.17
N ALA A 12 -5.19 -14.13 -7.01
CA ALA A 12 -5.53 -13.27 -5.89
C ALA A 12 -6.27 -12.02 -6.42
N ALA A 13 -6.79 -11.18 -5.53
CA ALA A 13 -7.35 -9.87 -5.84
C ALA A 13 -8.54 -9.84 -6.82
N ILE A 14 -9.25 -10.96 -7.02
CA ILE A 14 -10.52 -10.99 -7.76
C ILE A 14 -11.58 -10.20 -6.99
N SER A 15 -11.81 -8.97 -7.43
CA SER A 15 -12.56 -7.98 -6.68
C SER A 15 -13.86 -7.62 -7.41
N PRO A 16 -15.05 -7.74 -6.79
CA PRO A 16 -16.30 -7.29 -7.38
C PRO A 16 -16.41 -5.76 -7.51
N GLY A 17 -15.53 -5.00 -6.83
CA GLY A 17 -15.57 -3.54 -6.82
C GLY A 17 -16.71 -3.03 -5.93
N ARG A 18 -17.41 -1.99 -6.40
CA ARG A 18 -18.47 -1.27 -5.67
C ARG A 18 -19.79 -2.02 -5.67
N ILE A 19 -19.85 -3.05 -4.82
CA ILE A 19 -20.94 -4.03 -4.80
C ILE A 19 -22.29 -3.42 -4.41
N ASP A 20 -22.26 -2.43 -3.51
CA ASP A 20 -23.44 -1.70 -3.05
C ASP A 20 -24.07 -0.85 -4.16
N GLN A 21 -23.37 -0.55 -5.25
CA GLN A 21 -23.90 0.27 -6.34
C GLN A 21 -24.62 -0.56 -7.39
N TYR A 22 -23.99 -1.63 -7.89
CA TYR A 22 -24.59 -2.41 -8.97
C TYR A 22 -25.66 -3.40 -8.47
N LEU A 23 -25.66 -3.76 -7.18
CA LEU A 23 -26.74 -4.55 -6.58
C LEU A 23 -27.94 -3.72 -6.14
N TYR A 24 -27.78 -2.41 -5.90
CA TYR A 24 -28.84 -1.57 -5.36
C TYR A 24 -30.15 -1.58 -6.16
N PRO A 25 -30.14 -1.52 -7.50
CA PRO A 25 -31.39 -1.57 -8.26
C PRO A 25 -32.19 -2.86 -8.07
N TYR A 26 -31.51 -3.98 -7.80
CA TYR A 26 -32.17 -5.27 -7.52
C TYR A 26 -32.78 -5.27 -6.12
N TYR A 27 -32.00 -4.83 -5.12
CA TYR A 27 -32.48 -4.67 -3.74
C TYR A 27 -33.71 -3.75 -3.67
N GLU A 28 -33.64 -2.56 -4.27
CA GLU A 28 -34.74 -1.60 -4.27
C GLU A 28 -36.00 -2.19 -4.94
N SER A 29 -35.83 -2.88 -6.06
CA SER A 29 -36.94 -3.54 -6.76
C SER A 29 -37.60 -4.61 -5.92
N ASP A 30 -36.80 -5.47 -5.28
CA ASP A 30 -37.30 -6.58 -4.45
C ASP A 30 -37.99 -6.09 -3.17
N MET A 31 -37.46 -5.05 -2.53
CA MET A 31 -38.09 -4.40 -1.38
C MET A 31 -39.43 -3.75 -1.77
N ARG A 32 -39.49 -3.04 -2.90
CA ARG A 32 -40.72 -2.39 -3.38
C ARG A 32 -41.81 -3.41 -3.74
N GLU A 33 -41.43 -4.55 -4.29
CA GLU A 33 -42.36 -5.61 -4.69
C GLU A 33 -42.67 -6.60 -3.56
N GLY A 34 -42.07 -6.42 -2.37
CA GLY A 34 -42.26 -7.29 -1.22
C GLY A 34 -41.75 -8.72 -1.45
N ARG A 35 -40.74 -8.90 -2.33
CA ARG A 35 -40.11 -10.20 -2.58
C ARG A 35 -39.18 -10.64 -1.46
N ILE A 36 -38.63 -9.67 -0.74
CA ILE A 36 -37.71 -9.89 0.38
C ILE A 36 -37.97 -8.83 1.47
N THR A 37 -37.70 -9.19 2.71
CA THR A 37 -37.62 -8.28 3.85
C THR A 37 -36.22 -7.73 4.03
N LYS A 38 -36.07 -6.67 4.84
CA LYS A 38 -34.74 -6.11 5.13
C LYS A 38 -33.85 -7.12 5.85
N GLU A 39 -34.43 -7.90 6.77
CA GLU A 39 -33.76 -8.94 7.53
C GLU A 39 -33.26 -10.07 6.63
N GLU A 40 -34.10 -10.55 5.70
CA GLU A 40 -33.70 -11.56 4.71
C GLU A 40 -32.61 -11.02 3.77
N ALA A 41 -32.68 -9.75 3.36
CA ALA A 41 -31.64 -9.13 2.55
C ALA A 41 -30.30 -9.03 3.32
N GLN A 42 -30.33 -8.72 4.62
CA GLN A 42 -29.13 -8.73 5.47
C GLN A 42 -28.55 -10.14 5.59
N GLU A 43 -29.39 -11.16 5.82
CA GLU A 43 -28.94 -12.55 5.90
C GLU A 43 -28.26 -13.01 4.60
N LEU A 44 -28.78 -12.60 3.43
CA LEU A 44 -28.15 -12.88 2.14
C LEU A 44 -26.77 -12.23 2.00
N ILE A 45 -26.60 -10.99 2.48
CA ILE A 45 -25.31 -10.31 2.50
C ILE A 45 -24.32 -11.05 3.41
N ASP A 46 -24.74 -11.42 4.61
CA ASP A 46 -23.91 -12.17 5.56
C ASP A 46 -23.47 -13.52 4.94
N CYS A 47 -24.41 -14.23 4.30
CA CYS A 47 -24.13 -15.48 3.58
C CYS A 47 -23.16 -15.27 2.39
N PHE A 48 -23.33 -14.18 1.64
CA PHE A 48 -22.43 -13.82 0.55
C PHE A 48 -21.02 -13.61 1.07
N LEU A 49 -20.84 -12.86 2.17
CA LEU A 49 -19.53 -12.62 2.78
C LEU A 49 -18.85 -13.94 3.18
N PHE A 50 -19.56 -14.85 3.85
CA PHE A 50 -19.02 -16.18 4.15
C PHE A 50 -18.58 -16.94 2.89
N ARG A 51 -19.42 -16.95 1.85
CA ARG A 51 -19.15 -17.71 0.63
C ARG A 51 -17.98 -17.14 -0.16
N PHE A 52 -17.90 -15.81 -0.23
CA PHE A 52 -16.86 -15.05 -0.90
C PHE A 52 -15.50 -15.27 -0.22
N SER A 53 -15.49 -15.39 1.10
CA SER A 53 -14.29 -15.56 1.93
C SER A 53 -13.88 -17.01 2.17
N TRP A 54 -14.62 -18.01 1.64
CA TRP A 54 -14.45 -19.43 1.99
C TRP A 54 -13.08 -20.03 1.64
N TYR A 55 -12.34 -19.45 0.70
CA TYR A 55 -11.12 -20.07 0.20
C TYR A 55 -10.01 -19.05 -0.01
N VAL A 56 -9.17 -18.81 1.00
CA VAL A 56 -7.83 -18.32 0.71
C VAL A 56 -6.78 -18.74 1.74
N ASN A 57 -5.79 -19.48 1.26
CA ASN A 57 -4.46 -19.46 1.89
C ASN A 57 -3.44 -19.45 0.75
N TYR A 58 -2.79 -18.31 0.53
CA TYR A 58 -1.75 -18.16 -0.50
C TYR A 58 -0.46 -17.79 0.23
N SER A 59 0.52 -18.70 0.19
CA SER A 59 1.83 -18.50 0.81
C SER A 59 2.92 -18.68 -0.22
N ALA A 60 3.77 -17.67 -0.42
CA ALA A 60 4.99 -17.79 -1.21
C ALA A 60 6.23 -17.54 -0.33
N THR A 61 7.16 -18.49 -0.35
CA THR A 61 8.40 -18.45 0.43
C THR A 61 9.59 -18.25 -0.50
N THR A 62 10.52 -17.35 -0.14
CA THR A 62 11.78 -17.17 -0.88
C THR A 62 12.69 -18.39 -0.69
N PRO A 63 13.70 -18.59 -1.55
CA PRO A 63 14.69 -19.66 -1.37
C PRO A 63 15.40 -19.63 0.00
N GLU A 64 15.53 -18.45 0.61
CA GLU A 64 16.13 -18.23 1.92
C GLU A 64 15.16 -18.48 3.09
N GLY A 65 13.93 -18.93 2.81
CA GLY A 65 12.93 -19.29 3.83
C GLY A 65 12.04 -18.13 4.29
N TYR A 66 12.13 -16.95 3.68
CA TYR A 66 11.26 -15.81 4.06
C TYR A 66 9.90 -15.90 3.39
N ASN A 67 8.82 -15.77 4.16
CA ASN A 67 7.48 -15.66 3.58
C ASN A 67 7.26 -14.25 3.02
N VAL A 68 7.29 -14.10 1.69
CA VAL A 68 7.12 -12.81 0.99
C VAL A 68 5.67 -12.48 0.67
N LEU A 69 4.82 -13.50 0.69
CA LEU A 69 3.38 -13.40 0.46
C LEU A 69 2.71 -14.24 1.54
N ALA A 70 2.80 -13.82 2.81
CA ALA A 70 2.08 -14.48 3.91
C ALA A 70 0.62 -14.03 3.88
N LEU A 71 -0.07 -14.24 2.76
CA LEU A 71 -1.43 -13.78 2.58
C LEU A 71 -2.36 -14.78 3.26
N PHE A 72 -2.79 -14.43 4.48
CA PHE A 72 -3.89 -15.10 5.19
C PHE A 72 -5.27 -14.73 4.58
N GLY A 73 -5.29 -14.52 3.26
CA GLY A 73 -6.37 -13.88 2.48
C GLY A 73 -5.96 -13.78 1.00
N ALA A 74 -6.89 -13.47 0.10
CA ALA A 74 -6.61 -13.28 -1.34
C ALA A 74 -6.56 -11.79 -1.66
N ALA A 75 -6.78 -10.92 -0.67
CA ALA A 75 -7.05 -9.51 -0.86
C ALA A 75 -8.21 -9.31 -1.85
N HIS A 76 -9.31 -10.06 -1.70
CA HIS A 76 -10.47 -9.86 -2.56
C HIS A 76 -11.21 -8.60 -2.10
N HIS A 77 -11.12 -7.55 -2.90
CA HIS A 77 -11.57 -6.22 -2.49
C HIS A 77 -13.05 -6.02 -2.70
N VAL A 78 -13.71 -5.47 -1.69
CA VAL A 78 -15.11 -5.03 -1.77
C VAL A 78 -15.17 -3.59 -1.31
N ASP A 79 -15.67 -2.71 -2.17
CA ASP A 79 -15.90 -1.31 -1.85
C ASP A 79 -17.37 -1.02 -1.58
N VAL A 80 -17.62 -0.08 -0.66
CA VAL A 80 -18.92 0.55 -0.46
C VAL A 80 -18.80 2.07 -0.33
N GLY A 81 -19.90 2.78 -0.54
CA GLY A 81 -19.98 4.24 -0.47
C GLY A 81 -19.32 4.93 -1.67
N GLY A 82 -18.76 6.12 -1.44
CA GLY A 82 -18.03 6.88 -2.45
C GLY A 82 -18.89 7.86 -3.26
N LEU A 83 -18.45 8.18 -4.48
CA LEU A 83 -19.07 9.19 -5.35
C LEU A 83 -19.99 8.56 -6.39
N GLY A 84 -21.06 9.27 -6.73
CA GLY A 84 -21.89 9.02 -7.91
C GLY A 84 -21.25 9.61 -9.17
N ALA A 85 -21.79 9.23 -10.34
CA ALA A 85 -21.36 9.74 -11.64
C ALA A 85 -21.30 11.29 -11.72
N ASP A 86 -22.30 11.94 -11.14
CA ASP A 86 -22.46 13.39 -11.07
C ASP A 86 -21.59 14.06 -9.99
N GLY A 87 -20.97 13.27 -9.10
CA GLY A 87 -20.17 13.75 -7.96
C GLY A 87 -20.97 13.97 -6.68
N SER A 88 -22.23 13.52 -6.62
CA SER A 88 -22.96 13.35 -5.36
C SER A 88 -22.36 12.21 -4.52
N ASP A 89 -22.72 12.15 -3.23
CA ASP A 89 -22.45 10.96 -2.42
C ASP A 89 -23.30 9.78 -2.93
N ALA A 90 -22.71 8.58 -2.96
CA ALA A 90 -23.33 7.35 -3.44
C ALA A 90 -23.69 6.38 -2.32
N THR A 91 -23.66 6.83 -1.07
CA THR A 91 -24.07 6.00 0.07
C THR A 91 -25.54 5.65 -0.06
N ASN A 92 -25.85 4.37 0.11
CA ASN A 92 -27.21 3.85 0.07
C ASN A 92 -27.42 2.80 1.16
N GLU A 93 -28.63 2.22 1.25
CA GLU A 93 -28.94 1.26 2.31
C GLU A 93 -28.03 0.01 2.27
N LEU A 94 -27.66 -0.49 1.09
CA LEU A 94 -26.72 -1.60 0.97
C LEU A 94 -25.33 -1.23 1.50
N SER A 95 -24.88 0.02 1.37
CA SER A 95 -23.61 0.47 1.94
C SER A 95 -23.56 0.22 3.45
N TYR A 96 -24.66 0.50 4.17
CA TYR A 96 -24.79 0.23 5.60
C TYR A 96 -24.87 -1.28 5.90
N MET A 97 -25.67 -2.02 5.12
CA MET A 97 -25.88 -3.45 5.32
C MET A 97 -24.58 -4.27 5.12
N PHE A 98 -23.72 -3.86 4.19
CA PHE A 98 -22.40 -4.48 4.02
C PHE A 98 -21.45 -4.18 5.19
N ILE A 99 -21.49 -2.96 5.77
CA ILE A 99 -20.77 -2.67 7.01
C ILE A 99 -21.30 -3.57 8.14
N GLU A 100 -22.61 -3.70 8.28
CA GLU A 100 -23.26 -4.58 9.26
C GLU A 100 -22.86 -6.05 9.07
N GLY A 101 -22.82 -6.53 7.83
CA GLY A 101 -22.38 -7.89 7.55
C GLY A 101 -20.92 -8.13 7.95
N MET A 102 -20.03 -7.16 7.75
CA MET A 102 -18.66 -7.26 8.28
C MET A 102 -18.62 -7.25 9.80
N MET A 103 -19.52 -6.50 10.47
CA MET A 103 -19.64 -6.51 11.94
C MET A 103 -20.17 -7.85 12.48
N HIS A 104 -21.13 -8.47 11.79
CA HIS A 104 -21.71 -9.77 12.14
C HIS A 104 -20.71 -10.91 11.95
N THR A 105 -20.05 -10.94 10.79
CA THR A 105 -19.23 -12.07 10.37
C THR A 105 -17.82 -12.04 10.96
N ARG A 106 -17.25 -10.84 11.20
CA ARG A 106 -15.89 -10.63 11.72
C ARG A 106 -14.81 -11.43 10.98
N LEU A 107 -15.02 -11.65 9.69
CA LEU A 107 -14.09 -12.38 8.82
C LEU A 107 -12.86 -11.52 8.49
N THR A 108 -11.76 -12.17 8.13
CA THR A 108 -10.54 -11.51 7.62
C THR A 108 -10.63 -11.10 6.15
N GLU A 109 -11.59 -11.68 5.43
CA GLU A 109 -11.94 -11.38 4.05
C GLU A 109 -13.46 -11.14 3.97
N PRO A 110 -13.98 -10.38 3.00
CA PRO A 110 -13.25 -9.66 1.97
C PRO A 110 -12.34 -8.57 2.54
N ASN A 111 -11.37 -8.15 1.74
CA ASN A 111 -10.66 -6.91 2.03
C ASN A 111 -11.62 -5.73 1.83
N PHE A 112 -12.24 -5.31 2.93
CA PHE A 112 -13.37 -4.40 2.91
C PHE A 112 -12.94 -2.93 2.98
N GLY A 113 -13.25 -2.19 1.91
CA GLY A 113 -12.97 -0.77 1.72
C GLY A 113 -14.24 0.10 1.86
N VAL A 114 -14.08 1.24 2.54
CA VAL A 114 -15.06 2.31 2.56
C VAL A 114 -14.49 3.49 1.79
N LEU A 115 -15.10 3.80 0.65
CA LEU A 115 -14.73 4.94 -0.18
C LEU A 115 -15.25 6.23 0.47
N VAL A 116 -14.36 7.06 0.99
CA VAL A 116 -14.67 8.33 1.67
C VAL A 116 -14.27 9.52 0.82
N HIS A 117 -15.01 10.62 0.92
CA HIS A 117 -14.76 11.85 0.18
C HIS A 117 -15.16 13.07 1.01
N SER A 118 -14.86 14.27 0.51
CA SER A 118 -15.13 15.56 1.17
C SER A 118 -16.58 15.80 1.57
N LYS A 119 -17.54 15.01 1.06
CA LYS A 119 -18.98 15.14 1.33
C LYS A 119 -19.63 13.85 1.84
N THR A 120 -18.84 12.85 2.25
CA THR A 120 -19.40 11.61 2.82
C THR A 120 -20.34 11.95 3.98
N PRO A 121 -21.51 11.32 4.12
CA PRO A 121 -22.42 11.53 5.24
C PRO A 121 -21.76 11.19 6.58
N GLU A 122 -22.09 11.98 7.62
CA GLU A 122 -21.46 11.84 8.93
C GLU A 122 -21.86 10.54 9.64
N ASP A 123 -23.14 10.18 9.53
CA ASP A 123 -23.70 8.93 10.03
C ASP A 123 -23.05 7.70 9.40
N PHE A 124 -22.82 7.72 8.08
CA PHE A 124 -22.11 6.65 7.38
C PHE A 124 -20.66 6.53 7.84
N LEU A 125 -19.96 7.66 7.98
CA LEU A 125 -18.58 7.67 8.45
C LEU A 125 -18.46 7.15 9.90
N ILE A 126 -19.39 7.55 10.78
CA ILE A 126 -19.47 7.01 12.14
C ILE A 126 -19.72 5.50 12.13
N LYS A 127 -20.63 5.00 11.28
CA LYS A 127 -20.89 3.56 11.14
C LYS A 127 -19.64 2.78 10.71
N ALA A 128 -18.87 3.32 9.77
CA ALA A 128 -17.59 2.72 9.37
C ALA A 128 -16.56 2.74 10.52
N CYS A 129 -16.54 3.80 11.33
CA CYS A 129 -15.69 3.88 12.53
C CYS A 129 -16.11 2.87 13.62
N GLN A 130 -17.41 2.57 13.75
CA GLN A 130 -17.90 1.52 14.66
C GLN A 130 -17.39 0.13 14.25
N LEU A 131 -17.37 -0.18 12.95
CA LEU A 131 -16.74 -1.42 12.46
C LEU A 131 -15.24 -1.45 12.82
N CYS A 132 -14.54 -0.32 12.66
CA CYS A 132 -13.13 -0.19 13.06
C CYS A 132 -12.91 -0.49 14.54
N ALA A 133 -13.73 0.10 15.41
CA ALA A 133 -13.66 -0.07 16.86
C ALA A 133 -13.81 -1.52 17.34
N LEU A 134 -14.35 -2.43 16.52
CA LEU A 134 -14.40 -3.86 16.84
C LEU A 134 -13.02 -4.55 16.87
N GLY A 135 -11.96 -3.90 16.40
CA GLY A 135 -10.59 -4.41 16.46
C GLY A 135 -10.28 -5.52 15.44
N GLY A 136 -11.19 -5.78 14.49
CA GLY A 136 -10.99 -6.79 13.42
C GLY A 136 -10.09 -6.33 12.27
N GLY A 137 -9.60 -5.09 12.29
CA GLY A 137 -8.78 -4.50 11.23
C GLY A 137 -9.56 -3.91 10.04
N HIS A 138 -10.87 -4.15 9.95
CA HIS A 138 -11.76 -3.53 8.95
C HIS A 138 -12.45 -2.27 9.49
N PRO A 139 -12.91 -1.34 8.64
CA PRO A 139 -12.62 -1.27 7.21
C PRO A 139 -11.21 -0.71 6.97
N MET A 140 -10.79 -0.64 5.71
CA MET A 140 -9.87 0.42 5.29
C MET A 140 -10.66 1.60 4.76
N PHE A 141 -10.09 2.80 4.88
CA PHE A 141 -10.65 4.00 4.28
C PHE A 141 -9.83 4.38 3.06
N ILE A 142 -10.50 4.60 1.94
CA ILE A 142 -9.89 5.02 0.68
C ILE A 142 -10.45 6.38 0.32
N ASN A 143 -9.57 7.34 0.10
CA ASN A 143 -9.95 8.70 -0.26
C ASN A 143 -10.35 8.75 -1.73
N HIS A 144 -11.66 8.80 -1.97
CA HIS A 144 -12.22 8.81 -3.30
C HIS A 144 -11.92 10.13 -4.05
N ASP A 145 -11.68 11.25 -3.34
CA ASP A 145 -11.25 12.50 -4.00
C ASP A 145 -9.86 12.33 -4.62
N ASP A 146 -8.92 11.70 -3.89
CA ASP A 146 -7.59 11.36 -4.40
C ASP A 146 -7.65 10.27 -5.48
N LEU A 147 -8.48 9.23 -5.29
CA LEU A 147 -8.67 8.15 -6.26
C LEU A 147 -9.14 8.69 -7.63
N VAL A 148 -10.07 9.66 -7.63
CA VAL A 148 -10.52 10.33 -8.85
C VAL A 148 -9.38 11.10 -9.49
N ALA A 149 -8.61 11.88 -8.71
CA ALA A 149 -7.47 12.63 -9.22
C ALA A 149 -6.40 11.69 -9.83
N ASN A 150 -6.13 10.57 -9.17
CA ASN A 150 -5.21 9.52 -9.61
C ASN A 150 -5.62 8.94 -10.97
N LEU A 151 -6.88 8.50 -11.11
CA LEU A 151 -7.37 7.92 -12.37
C LEU A 151 -7.40 8.94 -13.52
N LEU A 152 -7.75 10.20 -13.24
CA LEU A 152 -7.66 11.27 -14.23
C LEU A 152 -6.20 11.52 -14.67
N ALA A 153 -5.26 11.57 -13.73
CA ALA A 153 -3.84 11.73 -14.02
C ALA A 153 -3.29 10.58 -14.87
N ARG A 154 -3.67 9.32 -14.59
CA ARG A 154 -3.35 8.18 -15.46
C ARG A 154 -3.84 8.37 -16.89
N GLY A 155 -5.03 8.96 -17.07
CA GLY A 155 -5.57 9.28 -18.39
C GLY A 155 -4.72 10.27 -19.20
N THR A 156 -3.74 10.94 -18.59
CA THR A 156 -2.89 11.95 -19.24
C THR A 156 -1.52 11.44 -19.68
N ILE A 157 -1.05 10.30 -19.16
CA ILE A 157 0.29 9.78 -19.49
C ILE A 157 0.34 9.08 -20.86
N GLY A 158 -0.82 8.79 -21.44
CA GLY A 158 -1.00 8.20 -22.75
C GLY A 158 -2.02 7.05 -22.76
N GLY A 159 -2.49 6.68 -23.95
CA GLY A 159 -3.62 5.77 -24.11
C GLY A 159 -4.97 6.50 -24.09
N PRO A 160 -6.10 5.77 -23.99
CA PRO A 160 -7.41 6.40 -23.89
C PRO A 160 -7.55 7.23 -22.62
N PRO A 161 -8.21 8.40 -22.66
CA PRO A 161 -8.46 9.18 -21.46
C PRO A 161 -9.42 8.44 -20.52
N VAL A 162 -9.24 8.65 -19.21
CA VAL A 162 -10.25 8.29 -18.20
C VAL A 162 -11.18 9.49 -18.04
N THR A 163 -12.47 9.31 -18.25
CA THR A 163 -13.44 10.40 -18.06
C THR A 163 -13.70 10.64 -16.57
N LEU A 164 -14.13 11.85 -16.23
CA LEU A 164 -14.50 12.18 -14.84
C LEU A 164 -15.62 11.28 -14.30
N GLU A 165 -16.62 10.99 -15.13
CA GLU A 165 -17.70 10.06 -14.77
C GLU A 165 -17.14 8.68 -14.40
N LEU A 166 -16.24 8.15 -15.24
CA LEU A 166 -15.66 6.84 -15.02
C LEU A 166 -14.76 6.80 -13.79
N ALA A 167 -13.96 7.84 -13.59
CA ALA A 167 -13.12 7.98 -12.40
C ALA A 167 -13.95 7.98 -11.11
N ARG A 168 -15.12 8.64 -11.08
CA ARG A 168 -16.02 8.69 -9.92
C ARG A 168 -16.76 7.38 -9.66
N LYS A 169 -17.06 6.61 -10.71
CA LYS A 169 -17.71 5.30 -10.60
C LYS A 169 -16.74 4.17 -10.27
N SER A 170 -15.44 4.46 -10.33
CA SER A 170 -14.38 3.50 -10.06
C SER A 170 -14.19 3.27 -8.56
N GLY A 171 -13.37 2.28 -8.24
CA GLY A 171 -13.01 1.91 -6.87
C GLY A 171 -11.64 1.25 -6.87
N ALA A 172 -11.35 0.50 -5.82
CA ALA A 172 -10.14 -0.26 -5.66
C ALA A 172 -10.32 -1.74 -6.00
N ILE A 173 -9.19 -2.40 -6.26
CA ILE A 173 -9.05 -3.85 -6.31
C ILE A 173 -7.94 -4.26 -5.35
N GLY A 174 -7.86 -5.54 -5.01
CA GLY A 174 -6.74 -6.04 -4.22
C GLY A 174 -6.63 -5.42 -2.84
N CYS A 175 -5.46 -4.85 -2.57
CA CYS A 175 -5.18 -4.11 -1.35
C CYS A 175 -5.95 -2.79 -1.36
N ASN A 176 -5.66 -1.91 -2.32
CA ASN A 176 -6.31 -0.60 -2.51
C ASN A 176 -6.05 0.00 -3.89
N GLU A 177 -5.62 -0.81 -4.86
CA GLU A 177 -5.17 -0.34 -6.17
C GLU A 177 -6.34 0.29 -6.94
N PRO A 178 -6.31 1.58 -7.32
CA PRO A 178 -7.41 2.15 -8.08
C PRO A 178 -7.51 1.48 -9.44
N SER A 179 -8.72 1.14 -9.84
CA SER A 179 -8.99 0.40 -11.07
C SER A 179 -10.24 0.94 -11.76
N VAL A 180 -10.38 0.64 -13.05
CA VAL A 180 -11.60 0.90 -13.80
C VAL A 180 -12.31 -0.44 -14.08
N PRO A 181 -13.34 -0.82 -13.31
CA PRO A 181 -13.97 -2.13 -13.41
C PRO A 181 -14.46 -2.47 -14.82
N GLY A 182 -14.13 -3.67 -15.30
CA GLY A 182 -14.56 -4.18 -16.61
C GLY A 182 -13.91 -3.51 -17.83
N MET A 183 -12.98 -2.56 -17.64
CA MET A 183 -12.29 -1.85 -18.72
C MET A 183 -10.76 -1.88 -18.61
N ASP A 184 -10.24 -2.16 -17.41
CA ASP A 184 -8.82 -2.27 -17.12
C ASP A 184 -8.36 -3.75 -17.15
N SER A 185 -7.22 -4.03 -17.79
CA SER A 185 -6.59 -5.34 -17.77
C SER A 185 -5.64 -5.57 -16.59
N GLY A 186 -5.52 -4.62 -15.65
CA GLY A 186 -4.56 -4.60 -14.53
C GLY A 186 -4.15 -5.97 -13.97
N TYR A 187 -2.86 -6.28 -14.10
CA TYR A 187 -2.19 -7.42 -13.47
C TYR A 187 -0.73 -7.06 -13.21
N THR A 188 -0.03 -7.90 -12.45
CA THR A 188 1.36 -7.68 -12.03
C THR A 188 2.28 -8.74 -12.60
N VAL A 189 3.47 -8.35 -13.06
CA VAL A 189 4.56 -9.24 -13.50
C VAL A 189 5.86 -8.69 -12.95
N GLY A 190 6.51 -9.46 -12.06
CA GLY A 190 7.64 -8.96 -11.29
C GLY A 190 7.22 -7.88 -10.28
N TYR A 191 8.13 -7.49 -9.37
CA TYR A 191 7.77 -6.65 -8.23
C TYR A 191 8.36 -5.24 -8.27
N GLY A 192 9.54 -5.01 -8.86
CA GLY A 192 10.13 -3.68 -8.99
C GLY A 192 11.52 -3.55 -8.36
N VAL A 193 11.75 -2.52 -7.54
CA VAL A 193 13.07 -2.16 -6.97
C VAL A 193 13.02 -1.99 -5.45
N LEU A 194 14.18 -1.90 -4.80
CA LEU A 194 14.29 -1.53 -3.39
C LEU A 194 15.01 -0.17 -3.30
N LEU A 195 14.29 0.93 -3.05
CA LEU A 195 14.93 2.26 -2.99
C LEU A 195 16.09 2.33 -1.98
N PRO A 196 15.98 1.75 -0.76
CA PRO A 196 17.09 1.72 0.19
C PRO A 196 18.33 1.01 -0.34
N GLN A 197 18.16 -0.04 -1.14
CA GLN A 197 19.28 -0.72 -1.79
C GLN A 197 19.92 0.18 -2.86
N LEU A 198 19.13 0.99 -3.58
CA LEU A 198 19.68 1.96 -4.53
C LEU A 198 20.53 3.03 -3.82
N LEU A 199 20.10 3.49 -2.64
CA LEU A 199 20.90 4.39 -1.81
C LEU A 199 22.18 3.70 -1.30
N GLU A 200 22.09 2.44 -0.86
CA GLU A 200 23.28 1.62 -0.55
C GLU A 200 24.24 1.57 -1.74
N LEU A 201 23.72 1.36 -2.96
CA LEU A 201 24.54 1.33 -4.17
C LEU A 201 25.16 2.68 -4.51
N VAL A 202 24.54 3.82 -4.18
CA VAL A 202 25.21 5.13 -4.25
C VAL A 202 26.39 5.18 -3.29
N LEU A 203 26.16 4.82 -2.02
CA LEU A 203 27.14 4.88 -0.94
C LEU A 203 28.23 3.79 -1.03
N GLY A 204 28.01 2.78 -1.87
CA GLY A 204 28.99 1.73 -2.22
C GLY A 204 29.58 1.89 -3.63
N ASN A 205 29.30 2.97 -4.35
CA ASN A 205 29.72 3.17 -5.76
C ASN A 205 29.42 1.95 -6.67
N GLY A 206 28.19 1.45 -6.54
CA GLY A 206 27.62 0.30 -7.23
C GLY A 206 27.79 -1.05 -6.51
N TRP A 207 28.46 -1.09 -5.36
CA TRP A 207 28.69 -2.31 -4.58
C TRP A 207 27.53 -2.59 -3.61
N SER A 208 27.02 -3.83 -3.62
CA SER A 208 26.07 -4.31 -2.60
C SER A 208 26.83 -5.02 -1.49
N ARG A 209 26.60 -4.60 -0.24
CA ARG A 209 27.14 -5.19 0.99
C ARG A 209 26.53 -6.55 1.28
N TYR A 210 25.26 -6.77 0.96
CA TYR A 210 24.64 -8.10 1.15
C TYR A 210 25.17 -9.11 0.11
N HIS A 211 25.10 -8.75 -1.19
CA HIS A 211 25.47 -9.69 -2.25
C HIS A 211 26.99 -9.79 -2.50
N GLN A 212 27.79 -8.94 -1.86
CA GLN A 212 29.26 -8.91 -1.99
C GLN A 212 29.71 -8.87 -3.46
N ARG A 213 28.97 -8.11 -4.28
CA ARG A 213 29.25 -7.90 -5.70
C ARG A 213 28.68 -6.57 -6.16
N ARG A 214 29.16 -6.11 -7.32
CA ARG A 214 28.63 -4.94 -8.00
C ARG A 214 27.26 -5.26 -8.60
N LEU A 215 26.24 -4.50 -8.19
CA LEU A 215 24.88 -4.59 -8.74
C LEU A 215 24.42 -3.29 -9.40
N GLY A 216 25.01 -2.16 -9.02
CA GLY A 216 24.64 -0.83 -9.54
C GLY A 216 25.72 -0.19 -10.39
N LEU A 217 25.39 1.00 -10.89
CA LEU A 217 26.31 1.87 -11.62
C LEU A 217 27.46 2.36 -10.75
N LYS A 218 28.58 2.72 -11.40
CA LYS A 218 29.61 3.56 -10.78
C LYS A 218 29.18 5.01 -10.82
N THR A 219 28.48 5.49 -9.79
CA THR A 219 28.00 6.87 -9.71
C THR A 219 29.05 7.86 -9.20
N GLY A 220 30.25 7.39 -8.85
CA GLY A 220 31.31 8.18 -8.24
C GLY A 220 31.63 7.68 -6.83
N ASP A 221 32.83 7.97 -6.33
CA ASP A 221 33.17 7.67 -4.94
C ASP A 221 32.37 8.63 -4.02
N PRO A 222 31.46 8.13 -3.18
CA PRO A 222 30.63 8.98 -2.32
C PRO A 222 31.44 9.81 -1.33
N ARG A 223 32.66 9.38 -1.00
CA ARG A 223 33.59 10.13 -0.15
C ARG A 223 34.05 11.44 -0.81
N GLN A 224 33.88 11.56 -2.12
CA GLN A 224 34.27 12.73 -2.90
C GLN A 224 33.12 13.68 -3.21
N PHE A 225 31.87 13.34 -2.90
CA PHE A 225 30.74 14.23 -3.17
C PHE A 225 30.88 15.56 -2.45
N LYS A 226 30.64 16.66 -3.17
CA LYS A 226 30.83 18.03 -2.67
C LYS A 226 29.55 18.70 -2.22
N SER A 227 28.40 18.18 -2.64
CA SER A 227 27.10 18.71 -2.26
C SER A 227 26.06 17.60 -2.05
N PHE A 228 24.96 17.95 -1.39
CA PHE A 228 23.84 17.03 -1.18
C PHE A 228 23.15 16.66 -2.51
N GLU A 229 23.11 17.59 -3.47
CA GLU A 229 22.53 17.39 -4.79
C GLU A 229 23.30 16.33 -5.58
N GLU A 230 24.62 16.18 -5.37
CA GLU A 230 25.40 15.10 -5.99
C GLU A 230 24.96 13.72 -5.48
N VAL A 231 24.55 13.60 -4.22
CA VAL A 231 23.97 12.37 -3.65
C VAL A 231 22.62 12.06 -4.30
N GLN A 232 21.74 13.06 -4.38
CA GLN A 232 20.43 12.95 -5.01
C GLN A 232 20.53 12.57 -6.49
N GLU A 233 21.45 13.19 -7.22
CA GLU A 233 21.67 12.90 -8.64
C GLU A 233 22.28 11.49 -8.84
N ALA A 234 23.19 11.05 -7.97
CA ALA A 234 23.68 9.69 -7.97
C ALA A 234 22.55 8.67 -7.72
N PHE A 235 21.65 8.96 -6.77
CA PHE A 235 20.49 8.12 -6.49
C PHE A 235 19.55 8.03 -7.71
N ARG A 236 19.22 9.17 -8.33
CA ARG A 236 18.39 9.22 -9.54
C ARG A 236 19.00 8.42 -10.68
N LYS A 237 20.33 8.45 -10.86
CA LYS A 237 21.03 7.62 -11.85
C LYS A 237 20.90 6.12 -11.57
N GLN A 238 21.06 5.69 -10.32
CA GLN A 238 20.85 4.28 -9.95
C GLN A 238 19.41 3.84 -10.22
N LEU A 239 18.43 4.66 -9.82
CA LEU A 239 17.01 4.39 -10.02
C LEU A 239 16.63 4.30 -11.49
N SER A 240 17.02 5.28 -12.30
CA SER A 240 16.71 5.32 -13.74
C SER A 240 17.28 4.10 -14.46
N TRP A 241 18.53 3.74 -14.16
CA TRP A 241 19.15 2.54 -14.73
C TRP A 241 18.46 1.26 -14.29
N MET A 242 18.11 1.14 -13.01
CA MET A 242 17.43 -0.05 -12.50
C MET A 242 16.01 -0.17 -13.07
N ALA A 243 15.27 0.94 -13.22
CA ALA A 243 13.95 0.98 -13.81
C ALA A 243 13.93 0.46 -15.26
N GLU A 244 14.97 0.80 -16.04
CA GLU A 244 15.16 0.21 -17.38
C GLU A 244 15.35 -1.31 -17.32
N LYS A 245 16.21 -1.82 -16.40
CA LYS A 245 16.47 -3.26 -16.28
C LYS A 245 15.25 -4.04 -15.82
N VAL A 246 14.53 -3.54 -14.83
CA VAL A 246 13.26 -4.14 -14.40
C VAL A 246 12.27 -4.16 -15.56
N THR A 247 12.11 -3.03 -16.26
CA THR A 247 11.19 -2.94 -17.41
C THR A 247 11.48 -3.99 -18.48
N ILE A 248 12.76 -4.24 -18.79
CA ILE A 248 13.15 -5.29 -19.74
C ILE A 248 12.70 -6.66 -19.22
N ALA A 249 13.02 -7.00 -17.96
CA ALA A 249 12.68 -8.29 -17.38
C ALA A 249 11.17 -8.53 -17.33
N THR A 250 10.40 -7.53 -16.92
CA THR A 250 8.94 -7.64 -16.80
C THR A 250 8.25 -7.64 -18.16
N ASN A 251 8.78 -6.95 -19.17
CA ASN A 251 8.27 -7.04 -20.55
C ASN A 251 8.41 -8.45 -21.13
N ILE A 252 9.46 -9.19 -20.76
CA ILE A 252 9.61 -10.60 -21.16
C ILE A 252 8.48 -11.42 -20.54
N GLY A 253 8.22 -11.26 -19.23
CA GLY A 253 7.13 -11.97 -18.56
C GLY A 253 5.75 -11.63 -19.13
N GLU A 254 5.47 -10.36 -19.42
CA GLU A 254 4.18 -9.96 -20.03
C GLU A 254 3.94 -10.64 -21.39
N ARG A 255 4.98 -10.73 -22.24
CA ARG A 255 4.89 -11.42 -23.54
C ARG A 255 4.66 -12.91 -23.39
N LEU A 256 5.37 -13.55 -22.45
CA LEU A 256 5.19 -14.97 -22.17
C LEU A 256 3.79 -15.27 -21.67
N MET A 257 3.20 -14.42 -20.82
CA MET A 257 1.82 -14.62 -20.37
C MET A 257 0.81 -14.47 -21.51
N ALA A 258 1.00 -13.50 -22.41
CA ALA A 258 0.13 -13.33 -23.57
C ALA A 258 0.19 -14.54 -24.53
N GLU A 259 1.34 -15.20 -24.66
CA GLU A 259 1.53 -16.36 -25.54
C GLU A 259 1.11 -17.67 -24.89
N MET A 260 1.44 -17.88 -23.62
CA MET A 260 1.35 -19.19 -22.96
C MET A 260 0.13 -19.33 -22.05
N THR A 261 -0.39 -18.23 -21.49
CA THR A 261 -1.44 -18.25 -20.47
C THR A 261 -2.52 -17.18 -20.72
N PRO A 262 -3.14 -17.11 -21.91
CA PRO A 262 -4.25 -16.19 -22.13
C PRO A 262 -5.47 -16.59 -21.28
N THR A 263 -6.14 -15.61 -20.67
CA THR A 263 -7.30 -15.87 -19.81
C THR A 263 -8.61 -15.59 -20.54
N ALA A 264 -9.24 -16.63 -21.08
CA ALA A 264 -10.47 -16.53 -21.87
C ALA A 264 -11.69 -16.02 -21.08
N TYR A 265 -11.96 -16.60 -19.90
CA TYR A 265 -13.06 -16.21 -19.02
C TYR A 265 -12.87 -14.79 -18.48
N GLN A 266 -11.70 -14.45 -17.96
CA GLN A 266 -11.41 -13.07 -17.54
C GLN A 266 -11.53 -12.06 -18.68
N SER A 267 -11.01 -12.39 -19.87
CA SER A 267 -11.16 -11.52 -21.05
C SER A 267 -12.63 -11.38 -21.48
N ALA A 268 -13.46 -12.40 -21.30
CA ALA A 268 -14.90 -12.34 -21.58
C ALA A 268 -15.68 -11.43 -20.61
N LEU A 269 -15.07 -10.99 -19.51
CA LEU A 269 -15.66 -10.00 -18.59
C LEU A 269 -15.28 -8.55 -18.95
N ILE A 270 -14.49 -8.35 -20.02
CA ILE A 270 -14.04 -7.04 -20.51
C ILE A 270 -14.61 -6.85 -21.92
N ALA A 271 -15.54 -5.91 -22.08
CA ALA A 271 -16.24 -5.70 -23.35
C ALA A 271 -15.28 -5.46 -24.53
N ASP A 272 -14.26 -4.61 -24.33
CA ASP A 272 -13.26 -4.28 -25.36
C ASP A 272 -12.46 -5.51 -25.82
N CYS A 273 -12.26 -6.52 -24.96
CA CYS A 273 -11.58 -7.76 -25.35
C CYS A 273 -12.43 -8.59 -26.32
N ILE A 274 -13.74 -8.66 -26.05
CA ILE A 274 -14.71 -9.34 -26.93
C ILE A 274 -14.78 -8.62 -28.28
N GLU A 275 -14.96 -7.29 -28.26
CA GLU A 275 -15.08 -6.48 -29.47
C GLU A 275 -13.86 -6.60 -30.39
N LYS A 276 -12.65 -6.64 -29.80
CA LYS A 276 -11.40 -6.75 -30.56
C LYS A 276 -11.02 -8.19 -30.92
N GLY A 277 -11.58 -9.19 -30.23
CA GLY A 277 -11.14 -10.58 -30.33
C GLY A 277 -9.71 -10.79 -29.80
N ILE A 278 -9.29 -10.00 -28.80
CA ILE A 278 -7.94 -10.02 -28.23
C ILE A 278 -8.07 -10.19 -26.71
N CYS A 279 -7.32 -11.11 -26.10
CA CYS A 279 -7.34 -11.31 -24.65
C CYS A 279 -6.71 -10.13 -23.89
N ARG A 280 -7.00 -10.02 -22.59
CA ARG A 280 -6.49 -8.95 -21.73
C ARG A 280 -4.95 -8.93 -21.66
N GLU A 281 -4.29 -10.10 -21.68
CA GLU A 281 -2.82 -10.22 -21.66
C GLU A 281 -2.16 -9.72 -22.94
N ALA A 282 -2.86 -9.82 -24.07
CA ALA A 282 -2.42 -9.32 -25.37
C ALA A 282 -2.85 -7.86 -25.64
N GLY A 283 -3.46 -7.18 -24.66
CA GLY A 283 -3.84 -5.77 -24.76
C GLY A 283 -5.27 -5.51 -25.23
N GLY A 284 -6.18 -6.48 -25.10
CA GLY A 284 -7.58 -6.35 -25.53
C GLY A 284 -8.39 -5.31 -24.76
N ALA A 285 -8.05 -5.03 -23.50
CA ALA A 285 -8.79 -4.09 -22.67
C ALA A 285 -8.72 -2.64 -23.19
N ARG A 286 -9.63 -1.78 -22.70
CA ARG A 286 -9.62 -0.34 -23.00
C ARG A 286 -8.40 0.32 -22.41
N TYR A 287 -8.20 0.07 -21.12
CA TYR A 287 -7.06 0.54 -20.36
C TYR A 287 -6.12 -0.63 -20.13
N ASN A 288 -4.90 -0.50 -20.63
CA ASN A 288 -3.82 -1.45 -20.39
C ASN A 288 -2.85 -0.85 -19.40
N PHE A 289 -3.38 -0.48 -18.23
CA PHE A 289 -2.59 0.08 -17.14
C PHE A 289 -1.66 -1.00 -16.54
N GLY A 290 -0.45 -0.60 -16.14
CA GLY A 290 0.54 -1.49 -15.53
C GLY A 290 1.54 -2.06 -16.54
N THR A 291 2.16 -3.22 -16.33
CA THR A 291 2.20 -3.92 -15.03
C THR A 291 2.75 -3.01 -13.93
N PHE A 292 2.36 -3.31 -12.69
CA PHE A 292 2.79 -2.52 -11.52
C PHE A 292 4.32 -2.56 -11.39
N PHE A 293 4.90 -1.45 -10.96
CA PHE A 293 6.31 -1.31 -10.64
C PHE A 293 6.39 -0.89 -9.19
N GLY A 294 6.67 -1.85 -8.32
CA GLY A 294 6.65 -1.66 -6.87
C GLY A 294 7.98 -1.27 -6.28
N THR A 295 7.91 -0.76 -5.05
CA THR A 295 9.09 -0.54 -4.23
C THR A 295 8.80 -0.62 -2.74
N ASN A 296 9.86 -0.59 -1.93
CA ASN A 296 9.84 -0.55 -0.47
C ASN A 296 10.72 0.59 0.04
N GLY A 297 10.48 1.04 1.27
CA GLY A 297 11.38 1.90 2.04
C GLY A 297 11.55 3.32 1.49
N VAL A 298 10.47 3.94 1.00
CA VAL A 298 10.47 5.36 0.63
C VAL A 298 10.82 6.24 1.86
N PRO A 299 10.15 6.09 3.02
CA PRO A 299 10.55 6.74 4.27
C PRO A 299 11.99 6.43 4.71
N ASP A 300 12.47 5.19 4.59
CA ASP A 300 13.86 4.86 4.96
C ASP A 300 14.88 5.67 4.17
N VAL A 301 14.63 5.87 2.87
CA VAL A 301 15.48 6.72 2.01
C VAL A 301 15.30 8.18 2.36
N GLY A 302 14.08 8.65 2.57
CA GLY A 302 13.79 10.01 3.02
C GLY A 302 14.57 10.37 4.29
N ASP A 303 14.41 9.59 5.36
CA ASP A 303 15.11 9.77 6.63
C ASP A 303 16.64 9.69 6.47
N SER A 304 17.13 8.81 5.59
CA SER A 304 18.56 8.69 5.31
C SER A 304 19.12 9.91 4.59
N LEU A 305 18.38 10.45 3.61
CA LEU A 305 18.74 11.67 2.90
C LEU A 305 18.69 12.88 3.84
N THR A 306 17.70 12.95 4.73
CA THR A 306 17.61 13.97 5.79
C THR A 306 18.82 13.94 6.71
N ALA A 307 19.24 12.75 7.17
CA ALA A 307 20.42 12.60 8.02
C ALA A 307 21.72 13.00 7.29
N ILE A 308 21.88 12.61 6.02
CA ILE A 308 23.02 13.03 5.19
C ILE A 308 23.04 14.55 5.04
N ARG A 309 21.93 15.16 4.61
CA ARG A 309 21.82 16.60 4.39
C ARG A 309 22.23 17.36 5.66
N LYS A 310 21.62 16.99 6.80
CA LYS A 310 21.83 17.66 8.08
C LYS A 310 23.26 17.50 8.60
N LEU A 311 23.72 16.27 8.75
CA LEU A 311 24.91 15.98 9.53
C LEU A 311 26.20 16.08 8.71
N VAL A 312 26.12 15.84 7.39
CA VAL A 312 27.29 15.92 6.51
C VAL A 312 27.43 17.29 5.86
N PHE A 313 26.35 17.83 5.29
CA PHE A 313 26.43 19.02 4.43
C PHE A 313 26.09 20.32 5.16
N ASP A 314 24.99 20.35 5.92
CA ASP A 314 24.51 21.57 6.58
C ASP A 314 25.32 21.86 7.86
N GLU A 315 25.37 20.91 8.80
CA GLU A 315 26.04 21.07 10.10
C GLU A 315 27.50 20.60 10.09
N LYS A 316 27.89 19.78 9.10
CA LYS A 316 29.25 19.24 8.94
C LYS A 316 29.81 18.58 10.21
N LYS A 317 28.94 17.91 10.97
CA LYS A 317 29.30 17.19 12.19
C LYS A 317 30.04 15.89 11.92
N ILE A 318 29.80 15.27 10.77
CA ILE A 318 30.51 14.10 10.27
C ILE A 318 30.86 14.29 8.80
N THR A 319 31.90 13.62 8.33
CA THR A 319 32.28 13.58 6.91
C THR A 319 31.60 12.44 6.17
N MET A 320 31.52 12.50 4.83
CA MET A 320 31.07 11.35 4.05
C MET A 320 31.95 10.11 4.25
N GLY A 321 33.25 10.28 4.50
CA GLY A 321 34.16 9.18 4.82
C GLY A 321 33.74 8.44 6.08
N GLU A 322 33.56 9.17 7.19
CA GLU A 322 33.13 8.61 8.47
C GLU A 322 31.76 7.91 8.36
N LEU A 323 30.82 8.51 7.63
CA LEU A 323 29.53 7.89 7.37
C LEU A 323 29.68 6.58 6.59
N CYS A 324 30.42 6.58 5.46
CA CYS A 324 30.61 5.37 4.66
C CYS A 324 31.26 4.25 5.47
N ASP A 325 32.31 4.56 6.25
CA ASP A 325 33.03 3.59 7.06
C ASP A 325 32.16 3.02 8.19
N ALA A 326 31.29 3.84 8.78
CA ALA A 326 30.31 3.39 9.77
C ALA A 326 29.26 2.46 9.15
N LEU A 327 28.78 2.75 7.94
CA LEU A 327 27.82 1.90 7.23
C LEU A 327 28.45 0.57 6.79
N ASP A 328 29.71 0.60 6.34
CA ASP A 328 30.46 -0.59 5.90
C ASP A 328 30.66 -1.59 7.05
N ASN A 329 30.77 -1.11 8.30
CA ASN A 329 30.92 -1.94 9.50
C ASN A 329 29.63 -2.03 10.35
N ASN A 330 28.46 -1.73 9.78
CA ASN A 330 27.16 -1.83 10.48
C ASN A 330 27.14 -1.11 11.86
N PHE A 331 27.77 0.05 11.92
CA PHE A 331 27.96 0.90 13.11
C PHE A 331 28.78 0.30 14.25
N GLU A 332 29.48 -0.82 14.04
CA GLU A 332 30.38 -1.39 15.05
C GLU A 332 31.48 -0.40 15.45
N GLY A 333 31.60 -0.12 16.76
CA GLY A 333 32.54 0.88 17.27
C GLY A 333 32.23 2.33 16.88
N ARG A 334 31.00 2.61 16.39
CA ARG A 334 30.54 3.93 15.92
C ARG A 334 29.14 4.28 16.43
N GLU A 335 28.79 3.84 17.65
CA GLU A 335 27.44 4.05 18.19
C GLU A 335 27.11 5.54 18.41
N GLU A 336 28.08 6.38 18.80
CA GLU A 336 27.87 7.83 18.92
C GLU A 336 27.41 8.46 17.59
N LEU A 337 28.07 8.09 16.48
CA LEU A 337 27.67 8.51 15.14
C LEU A 337 26.26 8.00 14.83
N ARG A 338 25.94 6.74 15.13
CA ARG A 338 24.61 6.18 14.92
C ARG A 338 23.53 6.92 15.71
N GLN A 339 23.80 7.31 16.96
CA GLN A 339 22.86 8.09 17.77
C GLN A 339 22.62 9.48 17.16
N MET A 340 23.63 10.11 16.56
CA MET A 340 23.42 11.36 15.82
C MET A 340 22.48 11.15 14.62
N LEU A 341 22.65 10.06 13.86
CA LEU A 341 21.76 9.72 12.73
C LEU A 341 20.32 9.47 13.19
N LEU A 342 20.14 8.72 14.27
CA LEU A 342 18.82 8.42 14.84
C LEU A 342 18.10 9.70 15.29
N ASN A 343 18.84 10.65 15.88
CA ASN A 343 18.33 11.94 16.35
C ASN A 343 18.17 13.02 15.26
N ALA A 344 18.57 12.75 14.01
CA ALA A 344 18.21 13.64 12.90
C ALA A 344 16.68 13.65 12.71
N PRO A 345 16.08 14.73 12.17
CA PRO A 345 14.65 14.78 11.87
C PRO A 345 14.18 13.56 11.07
N LYS A 346 12.93 13.14 11.32
CA LYS A 346 12.32 11.96 10.73
C LYS A 346 10.97 12.29 10.12
N PHE A 347 10.66 11.68 8.98
CA PHE A 347 9.38 11.76 8.32
C PHE A 347 8.25 11.31 9.26
N GLY A 348 7.07 11.96 9.18
CA GLY A 348 5.91 11.63 10.00
C GLY A 348 5.67 12.52 11.21
N ASN A 349 6.52 13.53 11.42
CA ASN A 349 6.45 14.45 12.56
C ASN A 349 5.97 15.86 12.18
N GLY A 350 5.48 16.05 10.95
CA GLY A 350 5.12 17.37 10.43
C GLY A 350 6.30 18.32 10.20
N ASP A 351 7.54 17.81 10.22
CA ASP A 351 8.77 18.57 10.00
C ASP A 351 9.09 18.65 8.50
N ASP A 352 8.97 19.85 7.91
CA ASP A 352 9.26 20.10 6.50
C ASP A 352 10.68 19.68 6.09
N TYR A 353 11.67 19.80 6.99
CA TYR A 353 13.06 19.45 6.69
C TYR A 353 13.22 17.95 6.38
N ALA A 354 12.48 17.10 7.09
CA ALA A 354 12.44 15.66 6.84
C ALA A 354 11.48 15.31 5.69
N ASP A 355 10.29 15.92 5.71
CA ASP A 355 9.22 15.60 4.78
C ASP A 355 9.61 15.88 3.32
N GLU A 356 10.32 16.97 3.05
CA GLU A 356 10.82 17.31 1.71
C GLU A 356 11.64 16.18 1.08
N GLN A 357 12.44 15.44 1.86
CA GLN A 357 13.29 14.38 1.32
C GLN A 357 12.50 13.13 0.96
N THR A 358 11.46 12.83 1.73
CA THR A 358 10.53 11.72 1.44
C THR A 358 9.65 12.07 0.24
N VAL A 359 9.15 13.31 0.16
CA VAL A 359 8.41 13.84 -1.00
C VAL A 359 9.26 13.74 -2.26
N TRP A 360 10.51 14.21 -2.22
CA TRP A 360 11.43 14.13 -3.35
C TRP A 360 11.69 12.68 -3.77
N THR A 361 11.93 11.79 -2.81
CA THR A 361 12.20 10.37 -3.08
C THR A 361 11.02 9.70 -3.78
N MET A 362 9.80 9.91 -3.28
CA MET A 362 8.59 9.34 -3.86
C MET A 362 8.34 9.89 -5.27
N HIS A 363 8.48 11.21 -5.44
CA HIS A 363 8.27 11.87 -6.71
C HIS A 363 9.25 11.36 -7.78
N VAL A 364 10.54 11.32 -7.47
CA VAL A 364 11.56 10.82 -8.41
C VAL A 364 11.31 9.36 -8.77
N PHE A 365 10.91 8.52 -7.81
CA PHE A 365 10.51 7.14 -8.09
C PHE A 365 9.36 7.07 -9.10
N CYS A 366 8.27 7.80 -8.85
CA CYS A 366 7.11 7.78 -9.73
C CYS A 366 7.45 8.30 -11.13
N GLN A 367 8.19 9.42 -11.22
CA GLN A 367 8.59 10.00 -12.51
C GLN A 367 9.51 9.09 -13.31
N GLU A 368 10.46 8.38 -12.68
CA GLU A 368 11.31 7.43 -13.41
C GLU A 368 10.50 6.21 -13.88
N VAL A 369 9.59 5.67 -13.06
CA VAL A 369 8.72 4.55 -13.46
C VAL A 369 7.83 4.91 -14.64
N MET A 370 7.17 6.07 -14.60
CA MET A 370 6.20 6.49 -15.62
C MET A 370 6.82 6.77 -16.99
N LYS A 371 8.14 6.80 -17.14
CA LYS A 371 8.81 6.89 -18.45
C LYS A 371 8.72 5.60 -19.26
N HIS A 372 8.45 4.48 -18.59
CA HIS A 372 8.53 3.16 -19.21
C HIS A 372 7.16 2.68 -19.71
N LYS A 373 7.14 2.13 -20.92
CA LYS A 373 5.96 1.49 -21.52
C LYS A 373 5.90 0.00 -21.20
N ASN A 374 4.69 -0.54 -21.17
CA ASN A 374 4.45 -1.98 -21.13
C ASN A 374 4.33 -2.57 -22.55
N THR A 375 4.08 -3.87 -22.65
CA THR A 375 3.98 -4.57 -23.95
C THR A 375 2.59 -4.50 -24.59
N ARG A 376 1.63 -3.84 -23.95
CA ARG A 376 0.20 -3.73 -24.32
C ARG A 376 -0.20 -2.31 -24.72
N GLY A 377 0.77 -1.40 -24.89
CA GLY A 377 0.55 -0.02 -25.31
C GLY A 377 0.26 0.98 -24.19
N GLY A 378 0.30 0.55 -22.92
CA GLY A 378 0.20 1.41 -21.75
C GLY A 378 1.56 1.71 -21.09
N TYR A 379 1.50 2.28 -19.88
CA TYR A 379 2.66 2.71 -19.11
C TYR A 379 2.77 1.95 -17.79
N ARG A 380 4.00 1.81 -17.31
CA ARG A 380 4.29 1.25 -15.98
C ARG A 380 3.68 2.13 -14.90
N MET A 381 3.14 1.49 -13.87
CA MET A 381 2.47 2.20 -12.77
C MET A 381 3.26 2.06 -11.47
N PRO A 382 3.70 3.15 -10.83
CA PRO A 382 4.35 3.08 -9.52
C PRO A 382 3.36 2.58 -8.46
N VAL A 383 3.84 1.66 -7.60
CA VAL A 383 3.07 1.12 -6.46
C VAL A 383 3.89 1.11 -5.17
N LEU A 384 3.22 1.40 -4.06
CA LEU A 384 3.81 1.36 -2.71
C LEU A 384 2.96 0.47 -1.80
N ILE A 385 2.79 -0.79 -2.18
CA ILE A 385 2.02 -1.77 -1.38
C ILE A 385 2.93 -2.97 -1.11
N PRO A 386 3.71 -2.94 -0.02
CA PRO A 386 4.78 -3.91 0.25
C PRO A 386 4.29 -5.28 0.69
N LEU A 387 3.01 -5.43 1.05
CA LEU A 387 2.48 -6.59 1.78
C LEU A 387 3.37 -6.89 3.00
N SER A 388 3.81 -8.14 3.20
CA SER A 388 4.84 -8.50 4.18
C SER A 388 6.28 -8.43 3.63
N GLY A 389 6.44 -8.07 2.35
CA GLY A 389 7.72 -8.07 1.64
C GLY A 389 8.76 -7.10 2.19
N TYR A 390 8.35 -6.05 2.91
CA TYR A 390 9.26 -5.07 3.52
C TYR A 390 10.23 -5.69 4.55
N VAL A 391 9.87 -6.83 5.15
CA VAL A 391 10.75 -7.59 6.05
C VAL A 391 11.85 -8.28 5.26
N ALA A 392 11.47 -9.07 4.24
CA ALA A 392 12.42 -9.78 3.39
C ALA A 392 13.31 -8.81 2.59
N ALA A 393 12.74 -7.70 2.12
CA ALA A 393 13.47 -6.62 1.48
C ALA A 393 14.50 -5.98 2.42
N GLY A 394 14.13 -5.78 3.70
CA GLY A 394 15.05 -5.27 4.70
C GLY A 394 16.24 -6.18 5.00
N ALA A 395 16.02 -7.51 4.95
CA ALA A 395 17.05 -8.52 5.20
C ALA A 395 18.22 -8.47 4.20
N VAL A 396 17.98 -7.95 2.98
CA VAL A 396 18.99 -7.87 1.89
C VAL A 396 19.56 -6.47 1.69
N VAL A 397 19.28 -5.55 2.62
CA VAL A 397 19.77 -4.15 2.60
C VAL A 397 20.72 -3.93 3.77
N GLY A 398 21.85 -3.30 3.49
CA GLY A 398 22.85 -2.92 4.47
C GLY A 398 22.37 -1.87 5.49
N ALA A 399 23.29 -1.41 6.33
CA ALA A 399 23.02 -0.27 7.20
C ALA A 399 22.70 0.98 6.37
N LEU A 400 21.80 1.83 6.88
CA LEU A 400 21.37 3.05 6.21
C LEU A 400 21.71 4.31 7.02
N PRO A 401 21.93 5.46 6.35
CA PRO A 401 22.18 6.74 7.01
C PRO A 401 21.08 7.20 7.97
N SER A 402 19.88 6.61 7.96
CA SER A 402 18.84 6.87 8.98
C SER A 402 19.21 6.33 10.38
N GLY A 403 20.28 5.53 10.49
CA GLY A 403 20.68 4.83 11.72
C GLY A 403 20.15 3.39 11.79
N ARG A 404 19.37 2.96 10.79
CA ARG A 404 18.89 1.58 10.61
C ARG A 404 20.06 0.63 10.40
N ARG A 405 20.11 -0.48 11.15
CA ARG A 405 21.16 -1.50 10.99
C ARG A 405 20.89 -2.39 9.78
N ALA A 406 21.94 -3.05 9.30
CA ALA A 406 21.86 -4.03 8.22
C ALA A 406 20.90 -5.17 8.60
N GLY A 407 20.04 -5.56 7.65
CA GLY A 407 19.11 -6.67 7.83
C GLY A 407 17.85 -6.37 8.65
N GLU A 408 17.73 -5.19 9.27
CA GLU A 408 16.48 -4.79 9.93
C GLU A 408 15.34 -4.68 8.90
N PRO A 409 14.05 -4.79 9.29
CA PRO A 409 12.95 -4.59 8.34
C PRO A 409 12.87 -3.14 7.82
N LEU A 410 12.35 -2.92 6.61
CA LEU A 410 12.09 -1.56 6.06
C LEU A 410 10.78 -0.98 6.58
N SER A 411 10.54 0.31 6.37
CA SER A 411 9.23 0.94 6.60
C SER A 411 8.15 0.26 5.75
N ASP A 412 6.94 0.17 6.30
CA ASP A 412 5.81 -0.36 5.55
C ASP A 412 5.14 0.75 4.72
N SER A 413 5.37 0.69 3.41
CA SER A 413 4.78 1.60 2.42
C SER A 413 5.20 3.06 2.66
N VAL A 414 4.25 3.93 3.02
CA VAL A 414 4.41 5.38 3.21
C VAL A 414 4.19 5.79 4.66
N GLY A 415 4.00 4.82 5.56
CA GLY A 415 3.99 5.10 6.99
C GLY A 415 5.38 5.52 7.47
N PRO A 416 5.49 6.35 8.52
CA PRO A 416 6.76 6.69 9.15
C PRO A 416 7.59 5.47 9.51
N THR A 417 8.90 5.62 9.58
CA THR A 417 9.77 4.57 10.10
C THR A 417 9.32 4.20 11.52
N ARG A 418 9.28 2.90 11.83
CA ARG A 418 8.69 2.41 13.09
C ARG A 418 9.31 3.11 14.31
N GLY A 419 8.46 3.74 15.12
CA GLY A 419 8.87 4.41 16.35
C GLY A 419 9.53 5.77 16.15
N THR A 420 9.45 6.37 14.96
CA THR A 420 9.99 7.71 14.70
C THR A 420 8.93 8.80 14.68
N ASP A 421 7.65 8.43 14.61
CA ASP A 421 6.48 9.32 14.61
C ASP A 421 6.05 9.68 16.04
N MET A 422 6.68 10.72 16.59
CA MET A 422 6.58 11.12 18.00
C MET A 422 5.64 12.31 18.24
N GLU A 423 5.22 13.01 17.18
CA GLU A 423 4.34 14.20 17.25
C GLU A 423 2.84 13.89 17.07
N GLY A 424 2.48 12.61 17.20
CA GLY A 424 1.09 12.12 17.18
C GLY A 424 0.50 11.89 15.77
N PRO A 425 -0.72 11.30 15.71
CA PRO A 425 -1.28 10.77 14.47
C PRO A 425 -1.63 11.85 13.45
N THR A 426 -2.00 13.04 13.90
CA THR A 426 -2.30 14.18 13.02
C THR A 426 -1.03 14.72 12.35
N ALA A 427 0.13 14.66 13.02
CA ALA A 427 1.41 15.01 12.42
C ALA A 427 1.79 14.03 11.30
N VAL A 428 1.48 12.73 11.50
CA VAL A 428 1.62 11.71 10.44
C VAL A 428 0.77 12.07 9.22
N LEU A 429 -0.51 12.43 9.40
CA LEU A 429 -1.35 12.86 8.28
C LEU A 429 -0.78 14.09 7.57
N LYS A 430 -0.25 15.07 8.30
CA LYS A 430 0.38 16.26 7.70
C LYS A 430 1.61 15.89 6.86
N SER A 431 2.47 15.00 7.34
CA SER A 431 3.65 14.56 6.59
C SER A 431 3.27 13.73 5.36
N VAL A 432 2.35 12.78 5.50
CA VAL A 432 1.88 11.93 4.39
C VAL A 432 1.06 12.74 3.37
N GLY A 433 0.33 13.76 3.81
CA GLY A 433 -0.42 14.67 2.95
C GLY A 433 0.46 15.55 2.05
N LYS A 434 1.74 15.74 2.39
CA LYS A 434 2.70 16.45 1.52
C LYS A 434 3.15 15.60 0.33
N LEU A 435 2.98 14.28 0.41
CA LEU A 435 3.23 13.39 -0.73
C LEU A 435 2.20 13.68 -1.82
N ASN A 436 2.61 13.65 -3.09
CA ASN A 436 1.67 13.69 -4.21
C ASN A 436 1.00 12.31 -4.37
N ASN A 437 0.05 12.01 -3.47
CA ASN A 437 -0.59 10.69 -3.34
C ASN A 437 -1.21 10.20 -4.67
N ALA A 438 -1.74 11.12 -5.48
CA ALA A 438 -2.33 10.83 -6.79
C ALA A 438 -1.33 10.35 -7.85
N GLU A 439 -0.02 10.53 -7.68
CA GLU A 439 1.00 10.06 -8.64
C GLU A 439 1.43 8.61 -8.41
N VAL A 440 1.03 8.01 -7.29
CA VAL A 440 1.23 6.57 -7.03
C VAL A 440 0.09 5.79 -7.71
N PHE A 441 0.22 5.59 -9.01
CA PHE A 441 -0.81 5.02 -9.89
C PHE A 441 -1.18 3.56 -9.67
N ALA A 442 -0.69 2.84 -8.67
CA ALA A 442 -1.37 1.62 -8.26
C ALA A 442 -1.55 1.56 -6.75
N GLY A 443 -1.70 2.72 -6.10
CA GLY A 443 -2.03 2.78 -4.69
C GLY A 443 -0.83 2.66 -3.77
N GLN A 444 -1.11 2.90 -2.50
CA GLN A 444 -0.16 2.97 -1.40
C GLN A 444 -0.89 2.72 -0.10
N THR A 445 -0.16 2.32 0.94
CA THR A 445 -0.74 2.00 2.25
C THR A 445 -0.20 2.89 3.37
N LEU A 446 -1.08 3.55 4.13
CA LEU A 446 -0.77 4.06 5.46
C LEU A 446 -1.35 3.13 6.52
N ASN A 447 -0.49 2.51 7.31
CA ASN A 447 -0.87 1.74 8.50
C ASN A 447 -0.76 2.62 9.74
N MET A 448 -1.79 2.59 10.59
CA MET A 448 -1.74 3.22 11.90
C MET A 448 -2.17 2.25 12.99
N ARG A 449 -1.68 2.44 14.21
CA ARG A 449 -2.17 1.75 15.40
C ARG A 449 -2.80 2.78 16.34
N LEU A 450 -3.96 2.44 16.87
CA LEU A 450 -4.63 3.25 17.88
C LEU A 450 -4.78 2.44 19.17
N ASP A 451 -4.63 3.13 20.30
CA ASP A 451 -4.97 2.57 21.61
C ASP A 451 -6.49 2.29 21.67
N PRO A 452 -6.93 1.07 22.04
CA PRO A 452 -8.35 0.76 22.22
C PRO A 452 -9.08 1.72 23.17
N SER A 453 -8.38 2.35 24.12
CA SER A 453 -8.97 3.30 25.05
C SER A 453 -9.59 4.52 24.38
N VAL A 454 -9.21 4.82 23.13
CA VAL A 454 -9.83 5.85 22.29
C VAL A 454 -11.34 5.64 22.17
N PHE A 455 -11.82 4.40 22.28
CA PHE A 455 -13.23 4.02 22.09
C PHE A 455 -13.97 3.74 23.40
N ASN A 456 -13.40 4.09 24.56
CA ASN A 456 -14.01 3.85 25.86
C ASN A 456 -15.13 4.86 26.22
N ASP A 457 -15.36 5.87 25.40
CA ASP A 457 -16.43 6.86 25.57
C ASP A 457 -17.33 6.95 24.34
N ASP A 458 -18.45 7.66 24.47
CA ASP A 458 -19.44 7.85 23.40
C ASP A 458 -18.91 8.68 22.21
N TYR A 459 -17.74 9.31 22.34
CA TYR A 459 -17.15 10.19 21.34
C TYR A 459 -16.03 9.52 20.54
N GLY A 460 -15.54 8.33 20.91
CA GLY A 460 -14.41 7.67 20.26
C GLY A 460 -14.60 7.46 18.76
N CYS A 461 -15.78 6.98 18.34
CA CYS A 461 -16.10 6.83 16.92
C CYS A 461 -16.20 8.18 16.20
N LYS A 462 -16.68 9.23 16.88
CA LYS A 462 -16.75 10.58 16.32
C LYS A 462 -15.37 11.21 16.16
N ARG A 463 -14.46 11.03 17.13
CA ARG A 463 -13.05 11.44 17.02
C ARG A 463 -12.36 10.76 15.84
N LEU A 464 -12.59 9.45 15.65
CA LEU A 464 -12.06 8.74 14.49
C LEU A 464 -12.66 9.30 13.18
N ALA A 465 -13.96 9.57 13.13
CA ALA A 465 -14.59 10.19 11.97
C ALA A 465 -13.95 11.55 11.61
N ASP A 466 -13.70 12.43 12.60
CA ASP A 466 -13.02 13.71 12.41
C ASP A 466 -11.57 13.55 11.94
N PHE A 467 -10.87 12.52 12.43
CA PHE A 467 -9.55 12.14 11.95
C PHE A 467 -9.58 11.68 10.48
N ILE A 468 -10.57 10.87 10.08
CA ILE A 468 -10.77 10.46 8.69
C ILE A 468 -11.12 11.64 7.79
N ARG A 469 -11.88 12.63 8.26
CA ARG A 469 -12.08 13.89 7.51
C ARG A 469 -10.76 14.60 7.23
N THR A 470 -9.90 14.70 8.26
CA THR A 470 -8.57 15.29 8.11
C THR A 470 -7.76 14.53 7.08
N PHE A 471 -7.78 13.19 7.10
CA PHE A 471 -7.16 12.34 6.08
C PHE A 471 -7.65 12.65 4.65
N VAL A 472 -8.97 12.84 4.48
CA VAL A 472 -9.56 13.20 3.18
C VAL A 472 -9.09 14.59 2.71
N ASP A 473 -9.05 15.56 3.63
CA ASP A 473 -8.63 16.93 3.36
C ASP A 473 -7.15 17.04 3.02
N GLN A 474 -6.31 16.20 3.65
CA GLN A 474 -4.88 16.06 3.34
C GLN A 474 -4.62 15.33 2.01
N LYS A 475 -5.66 14.89 1.29
CA LYS A 475 -5.54 14.17 0.00
C LYS A 475 -4.66 12.92 0.10
N ILE A 476 -4.70 12.24 1.24
CA ILE A 476 -4.00 10.98 1.43
C ILE A 476 -4.83 9.87 0.78
N HIS A 477 -4.16 8.94 0.09
CA HIS A 477 -4.84 7.92 -0.70
C HIS A 477 -5.64 6.90 0.13
N HIS A 478 -5.00 6.30 1.14
CA HIS A 478 -5.53 5.16 1.87
C HIS A 478 -5.02 5.16 3.31
N ILE A 479 -5.87 4.75 4.26
CA ILE A 479 -5.52 4.55 5.66
C ILE A 479 -6.24 3.33 6.26
N GLN A 480 -5.53 2.59 7.11
CA GLN A 480 -6.09 1.45 7.85
C GLN A 480 -5.51 1.34 9.26
N PHE A 481 -6.26 0.71 10.17
CA PHE A 481 -5.95 0.68 11.60
C PHE A 481 -5.81 -0.72 12.17
N THR A 482 -4.89 -0.88 13.11
CA THR A 482 -4.94 -1.95 14.13
C THR A 482 -5.27 -1.33 15.48
N ILE A 483 -6.34 -1.80 16.13
CA ILE A 483 -6.81 -1.28 17.42
C ILE A 483 -6.60 -2.38 18.48
N VAL A 484 -5.33 -2.54 18.86
CA VAL A 484 -4.88 -3.56 19.82
C VAL A 484 -3.66 -3.02 20.55
N THR A 485 -3.65 -3.17 21.89
CA THR A 485 -2.51 -2.72 22.70
C THR A 485 -1.26 -3.54 22.45
N SER A 486 -0.09 -2.91 22.59
CA SER A 486 1.21 -3.56 22.45
C SER A 486 1.38 -4.69 23.48
N ASP A 487 0.79 -4.55 24.67
CA ASP A 487 0.82 -5.57 25.70
C ASP A 487 -0.01 -6.80 25.34
N THR A 488 -1.20 -6.61 24.73
CA THR A 488 -2.00 -7.71 24.19
C THR A 488 -1.24 -8.44 23.09
N LEU A 489 -0.59 -7.73 22.17
CA LEU A 489 0.23 -8.36 21.11
C LEU A 489 1.40 -9.16 21.71
N ARG A 490 2.11 -8.62 22.71
CA ARG A 490 3.20 -9.35 23.39
C ARG A 490 2.68 -10.56 24.19
N ALA A 491 1.49 -10.48 24.77
CA ALA A 491 0.84 -11.60 25.43
C ALA A 491 0.49 -12.70 24.40
N ALA A 492 -0.05 -12.32 23.25
CA ALA A 492 -0.36 -13.24 22.16
C ALA A 492 0.87 -13.94 21.58
N GLN A 493 2.06 -13.32 21.60
CA GLN A 493 3.31 -14.00 21.25
C GLN A 493 3.68 -15.12 22.24
N LYS A 494 3.33 -14.96 23.52
CA LYS A 494 3.66 -15.92 24.60
C LYS A 494 2.61 -17.02 24.71
N GLU A 495 1.34 -16.69 24.50
CA GLU A 495 0.20 -17.57 24.74
C GLU A 495 -0.71 -17.69 23.49
N PRO A 496 -0.19 -18.11 22.33
CA PRO A 496 -0.90 -17.99 21.04
C PRO A 496 -2.24 -18.73 20.97
N VAL A 497 -2.43 -19.81 21.76
CA VAL A 497 -3.69 -20.55 21.81
C VAL A 497 -4.83 -19.71 22.40
N GLN A 498 -4.54 -18.80 23.33
CA GLN A 498 -5.56 -17.95 23.96
C GLN A 498 -5.99 -16.77 23.08
N TYR A 499 -5.18 -16.41 22.09
CA TYR A 499 -5.37 -15.26 21.21
C TYR A 499 -5.59 -15.71 19.75
N GLY A 500 -6.20 -16.88 19.55
CA GLY A 500 -6.38 -17.49 18.22
C GLY A 500 -7.24 -16.67 17.25
N ASP A 501 -8.11 -15.81 17.77
CA ASP A 501 -9.01 -14.92 17.05
C ASP A 501 -8.49 -13.47 16.94
N LEU A 502 -7.28 -13.19 17.48
CA LEU A 502 -6.71 -11.85 17.44
C LEU A 502 -6.28 -11.48 16.02
N MET A 503 -6.96 -10.50 15.44
CA MET A 503 -6.69 -9.99 14.09
C MET A 503 -5.86 -8.71 14.11
N VAL A 504 -5.00 -8.53 13.10
CA VAL A 504 -4.18 -7.32 12.90
C VAL A 504 -4.10 -6.92 11.44
N ARG A 505 -3.84 -5.63 11.18
CA ARG A 505 -3.50 -5.13 9.83
C ARG A 505 -1.99 -5.24 9.59
N VAL A 506 -1.61 -5.91 8.50
CA VAL A 506 -0.20 -6.02 8.08
C VAL A 506 0.16 -4.86 7.15
N ALA A 507 -0.12 -4.97 5.85
CA ALA A 507 -0.09 -3.87 4.88
C ALA A 507 -1.02 -4.23 3.72
N GLY A 508 -2.18 -3.59 3.67
CA GLY A 508 -3.23 -3.87 2.68
C GLY A 508 -4.14 -5.07 2.96
N TYR A 509 -3.91 -5.88 4.01
CA TYR A 509 -4.75 -7.03 4.38
C TYR A 509 -4.83 -7.26 5.91
N VAL A 510 -5.81 -8.06 6.34
CA VAL A 510 -6.01 -8.51 7.73
C VAL A 510 -5.49 -9.94 7.89
N ALA A 511 -4.85 -10.25 9.01
CA ALA A 511 -4.39 -11.60 9.33
C ALA A 511 -4.56 -11.95 10.81
N PRO A 512 -4.71 -13.24 11.15
CA PRO A 512 -4.56 -13.72 12.52
C PRO A 512 -3.13 -13.46 13.02
N PHE A 513 -2.98 -12.70 14.09
CA PHE A 513 -1.67 -12.29 14.61
C PHE A 513 -0.78 -13.49 14.96
N VAL A 514 -1.36 -14.51 15.61
CA VAL A 514 -0.67 -15.73 16.02
C VAL A 514 -0.25 -16.61 14.84
N GLY A 515 -0.84 -16.40 13.66
CA GLY A 515 -0.45 -17.07 12.41
C GLY A 515 0.79 -16.44 11.76
N LEU A 516 1.12 -15.20 12.10
CA LEU A 516 2.23 -14.47 11.48
C LEU A 516 3.60 -14.96 12.00
N PRO A 517 4.63 -15.02 11.15
CA PRO A 517 6.02 -15.17 11.59
C PRO A 517 6.40 -14.14 12.65
N LYS A 518 7.18 -14.56 13.66
CA LYS A 518 7.59 -13.69 14.79
C LYS A 518 8.20 -12.36 14.33
N VAL A 519 9.01 -12.36 13.27
CA VAL A 519 9.61 -11.13 12.74
C VAL A 519 8.56 -10.13 12.24
N ILE A 520 7.43 -10.58 11.68
CA ILE A 520 6.32 -9.73 11.26
C ILE A 520 5.49 -9.28 12.48
N GLN A 521 5.32 -10.15 13.47
CA GLN A 521 4.67 -9.76 14.72
C GLN A 521 5.45 -8.63 15.41
N ASP A 522 6.78 -8.77 15.48
CA ASP A 522 7.66 -7.79 16.10
C ASP A 522 7.63 -6.44 15.36
N THR A 523 7.49 -6.43 14.03
CA THR A 523 7.35 -5.18 13.27
C THR A 523 6.04 -4.47 13.55
N ILE A 524 4.94 -5.21 13.72
CA ILE A 524 3.63 -4.65 14.09
C ILE A 524 3.68 -4.07 15.51
N ILE A 525 4.28 -4.80 16.47
CA ILE A 525 4.46 -4.31 17.85
C ILE A 525 5.33 -3.04 17.88
N ALA A 526 6.35 -2.95 17.03
CA ALA A 526 7.24 -1.80 16.96
C ALA A 526 6.62 -0.56 16.30
N ARG A 527 5.47 -0.68 15.63
CA ARG A 527 4.73 0.51 15.15
C ARG A 527 4.17 1.28 16.35
N THR A 528 4.26 2.59 16.27
CA THR A 528 3.78 3.52 17.28
C THR A 528 2.28 3.34 17.52
N GLU A 529 1.93 3.20 18.80
CA GLU A 529 0.55 3.10 19.27
C GLU A 529 0.08 4.50 19.68
N HIS A 530 -0.85 5.06 18.92
CA HIS A 530 -1.30 6.44 19.10
C HIS A 530 -2.58 6.51 19.95
N GLY A 531 -2.68 7.54 20.79
CA GLY A 531 -3.98 8.05 21.23
C GLY A 531 -4.67 8.82 20.10
N LEU A 532 -5.87 9.35 20.35
CA LEU A 532 -6.60 10.18 19.38
C LEU A 532 -7.27 11.38 20.03
#